data_AF-G5NKA1-F1
#
_entry.id   AF-G5NKA1-F1
#
_cell.length_a   1.000
_cell.length_b   1.000
_cell.length_c   1.000
_cell.angle_alpha   90.00
_cell.angle_beta   90.00
_cell.angle_gamma   90.00
#
_symmetry.space_group_name_H-M   'P 1'
#
loop_
_entity.id
_entity.type
_entity.pdbx_description
1 polymer ?
#
loop_
_entity_poly.entity_id
_entity_poly.type
_entity_poly.pdbx_seq_one_letter_code
_entity_poly.pdbx_strand_id
1 'polypeptide(L)'
;MIAAILPYIMLNLGILGRRYKVFMGDAGSTLIGFTVIWILLETTQGKTHPISPVTALWIIAIPLMDMVAIMYRRLRKGMSPFSPDRQHIHHLIMRAGFTSRQAFVLITLAAAILAGVGVAAEYSHFVPEWVMLVLFLLAFFLYGYCIKRAWKVARFIKRVKRRLR
;
A
#
# COMPACT_ATOMS: atom_id res chain seq x y z
N MET A 1 6.39 2.32 18.70
CA MET A 1 6.53 2.04 17.26
C MET A 1 6.94 3.29 16.46
N ILE A 2 6.14 4.36 16.46
CA ILE A 2 6.39 5.59 15.66
C ILE A 2 7.78 6.21 15.94
N ALA A 3 8.15 6.32 17.22
CA ALA A 3 9.46 6.86 17.62
C ALA A 3 10.66 6.07 17.08
N ALA A 4 10.53 4.75 16.86
CA ALA A 4 11.59 3.92 16.28
C ALA A 4 11.61 3.97 14.75
N ILE A 5 10.45 4.17 14.11
CA ILE A 5 10.31 4.24 12.65
C ILE A 5 10.88 5.55 12.09
N LEU A 6 10.71 6.66 12.81
CA LEU A 6 11.20 7.99 12.39
C LEU A 6 12.70 8.01 12.04
N PRO A 7 13.62 7.66 12.96
CA PRO A 7 15.06 7.64 12.67
C PRO A 7 15.40 6.61 11.59
N TYR A 8 14.72 5.45 11.59
CA TYR A 8 14.89 4.44 10.54
C TYR A 8 14.58 4.99 9.15
N ILE A 9 13.44 5.67 8.96
CA ILE A 9 13.06 6.27 7.67
C ILE A 9 14.08 7.34 7.24
N MET A 10 14.56 8.17 8.17
CA MET A 10 15.56 9.20 7.86
C MET A 10 16.87 8.59 7.33
N LEU A 11 17.34 7.52 7.97
CA LEU A 11 18.53 6.79 7.54
C LEU A 11 18.28 6.03 6.23
N ASN A 12 17.11 5.41 6.07
CA ASN A 12 16.74 4.65 4.87
C ASN A 12 16.64 5.55 3.62
N LEU A 13 16.03 6.73 3.74
CA LEU A 13 15.97 7.73 2.68
C LEU A 13 17.34 8.34 2.35
N GLY A 14 18.32 8.16 3.25
CA GLY A 14 19.69 8.65 3.11
C GLY A 14 19.80 10.15 3.33
N ILE A 15 19.00 10.71 4.24
CA ILE A 15 19.04 12.14 4.59
C ILE A 15 20.42 12.52 5.16
N LEU A 16 21.02 11.63 5.96
CA LEU A 16 22.37 11.80 6.52
C LEU A 16 23.49 11.35 5.55
N GLY A 17 23.17 11.03 4.30
CA GLY A 17 24.13 10.59 3.28
C GLY A 17 24.11 9.08 2.99
N ARG A 18 24.67 8.69 1.83
CA ARG A 18 24.64 7.30 1.34
C ARG A 18 25.37 6.30 2.25
N ARG A 19 26.35 6.76 3.03
CA ARG A 19 27.18 5.92 3.92
C ARG A 19 26.39 5.35 5.10
N TYR A 20 25.35 6.06 5.55
CA TYR A 20 24.56 5.68 6.72
C TYR A 20 23.21 5.06 6.33
N LYS A 21 23.07 4.58 5.09
CA LYS A 21 21.84 3.94 4.63
C LYS A 21 21.67 2.59 5.31
N VAL A 22 20.58 2.46 6.06
CA VAL A 22 20.19 1.22 6.72
C VAL A 22 19.02 0.58 5.97
N PHE A 23 19.17 -0.70 5.63
CA PHE A 23 18.09 -1.51 5.07
C PHE A 23 17.35 -2.21 6.22
N MET A 24 16.05 -2.43 6.05
CA MET A 24 15.21 -3.04 7.09
C MET A 24 15.63 -4.47 7.44
N GLY A 25 16.05 -5.21 6.41
CA GLY A 25 16.14 -6.66 6.46
C GLY A 25 14.77 -7.33 6.60
N ASP A 26 14.76 -8.65 6.49
CA ASP A 26 13.52 -9.43 6.59
C ASP A 26 12.96 -9.37 8.01
N ALA A 27 13.81 -9.53 9.03
CA ALA A 27 13.42 -9.51 10.45
C ALA A 27 12.68 -8.22 10.86
N GLY A 28 13.16 -7.07 10.40
CA GLY A 28 12.49 -5.79 10.67
C GLY A 28 11.12 -5.72 9.99
N SER A 29 11.03 -6.12 8.73
CA SER A 29 9.77 -6.07 7.97
C SER A 29 8.70 -7.01 8.53
N THR A 30 9.09 -8.21 8.94
CA THR A 30 8.18 -9.19 9.56
C THR A 30 7.71 -8.73 10.93
N LEU A 31 8.60 -8.14 11.74
CA LEU A 31 8.24 -7.60 13.05
C LEU A 31 7.22 -6.46 12.92
N ILE A 32 7.46 -5.49 12.03
CA ILE A 32 6.51 -4.37 11.81
C ILE A 32 5.16 -4.91 11.30
N GLY A 33 5.18 -5.83 10.32
CA GLY A 33 3.97 -6.44 9.80
C GLY A 33 3.17 -7.15 10.89
N PHE A 34 3.84 -7.96 11.72
CA PHE A 34 3.22 -8.65 12.86
C PHE A 34 2.62 -7.67 13.86
N THR A 35 3.38 -6.64 14.29
CA THR A 35 2.89 -5.64 15.24
C THR A 35 1.68 -4.87 14.71
N VAL A 36 1.66 -4.51 13.41
CA VAL A 36 0.51 -3.82 12.81
C VAL A 36 -0.73 -4.70 12.82
N ILE A 37 -0.62 -5.97 12.42
CA ILE A 37 -1.75 -6.90 12.44
C ILE A 37 -2.22 -7.18 13.87
N TRP A 38 -1.30 -7.33 14.82
CA TRP A 38 -1.62 -7.51 16.24
C TRP A 38 -2.47 -6.35 16.77
N ILE A 39 -2.05 -5.10 16.53
CA ILE A 39 -2.78 -3.90 16.95
C ILE A 39 -4.16 -3.86 16.27
N LEU A 40 -4.25 -4.18 14.98
CA LEU A 40 -5.55 -4.20 14.27
C LEU A 40 -6.49 -5.27 14.81
N LEU A 41 -5.99 -6.44 15.19
CA LEU A 41 -6.82 -7.47 15.82
C LEU A 41 -7.29 -7.04 17.20
N GLU A 42 -6.43 -6.41 18.00
CA GLU A 42 -6.81 -5.89 19.31
C GLU A 42 -7.89 -4.79 19.19
N THR A 43 -7.77 -3.89 18.21
CA THR A 43 -8.73 -2.78 18.03
C THR A 43 -10.04 -3.20 17.38
N THR A 44 -10.06 -4.29 16.61
CA THR A 44 -11.29 -4.78 15.94
C THR A 44 -11.97 -5.92 16.68
N GLN A 45 -11.22 -6.73 17.42
CA GLN A 45 -11.70 -7.96 18.08
C GLN A 45 -11.45 -7.98 19.60
N GLY A 46 -10.79 -6.98 20.17
CA GLY A 46 -10.60 -6.86 21.62
C GLY A 46 -11.84 -6.33 22.34
N LYS A 47 -11.92 -6.50 23.67
CA LYS A 47 -13.13 -6.25 24.49
C LYS A 47 -13.84 -4.91 24.27
N THR A 48 -13.11 -3.87 23.92
CA THR A 48 -13.63 -2.52 23.69
C THR A 48 -14.06 -2.25 22.24
N HIS A 49 -13.63 -3.09 21.29
CA HIS A 49 -13.89 -3.02 19.84
C HIS A 49 -14.04 -1.58 19.29
N PRO A 50 -13.04 -0.70 19.48
CA PRO A 50 -13.18 0.71 19.13
C PRO A 50 -13.25 0.99 17.62
N ILE A 51 -12.90 0.03 16.76
CA ILE A 51 -12.85 0.21 15.31
C ILE A 51 -13.54 -0.96 14.61
N SER A 52 -14.39 -0.66 13.63
CA SER A 52 -14.99 -1.70 12.78
C SER A 52 -13.93 -2.50 11.98
N PRO A 53 -14.13 -3.81 11.77
CA PRO A 53 -13.23 -4.62 10.93
C PRO A 53 -13.06 -4.06 9.52
N VAL A 54 -14.09 -3.43 8.95
CA VAL A 54 -13.99 -2.81 7.63
C VAL A 54 -13.05 -1.60 7.64
N THR A 55 -13.08 -0.77 8.68
CA THR A 55 -12.13 0.35 8.81
C THR A 55 -10.67 -0.12 8.90
N ALA A 56 -10.42 -1.27 9.53
CA ALA A 56 -9.09 -1.89 9.51
C ALA A 56 -8.61 -2.24 8.09
N LEU A 57 -9.50 -2.70 7.20
CA LEU A 57 -9.16 -2.95 5.79
C LEU A 57 -8.71 -1.66 5.08
N TRP A 58 -9.31 -0.51 5.38
CA TRP A 58 -8.93 0.78 4.80
C TRP A 58 -7.54 1.24 5.28
N ILE A 59 -7.19 0.99 6.55
CA ILE A 59 -5.88 1.33 7.12
C ILE A 59 -4.74 0.57 6.41
N ILE A 60 -4.95 -0.70 6.09
CA ILE A 60 -3.97 -1.55 5.39
C ILE A 60 -4.30 -1.77 3.90
N ALA A 61 -5.10 -0.88 3.31
CA ALA A 61 -5.65 -1.07 1.97
C ALA A 61 -4.58 -1.34 0.91
N ILE A 62 -3.55 -0.49 0.82
CA ILE A 62 -2.50 -0.63 -0.20
C ILE A 62 -1.72 -1.95 -0.12
N PRO A 63 -1.11 -2.34 1.02
CA PRO A 63 -0.38 -3.60 1.09
C PRO A 63 -1.29 -4.81 0.87
N LEU A 64 -2.53 -4.77 1.37
CA LEU A 64 -3.52 -5.83 1.16
C LEU A 64 -3.91 -5.96 -0.33
N MET A 65 -4.25 -4.84 -0.97
CA MET A 65 -4.61 -4.78 -2.40
C MET A 65 -3.46 -5.26 -3.29
N ASP A 66 -2.22 -4.81 -3.05
CA ASP A 66 -1.05 -5.22 -3.84
C ASP A 66 -0.78 -6.72 -3.70
N MET A 67 -0.81 -7.24 -2.47
CA MET A 67 -0.61 -8.67 -2.19
C MET A 67 -1.64 -9.52 -2.93
N VAL A 68 -2.94 -9.25 -2.75
CA VAL A 68 -4.01 -10.04 -3.36
C VAL A 68 -3.97 -9.91 -4.89
N ALA A 69 -3.73 -8.71 -5.44
CA ALA A 69 -3.64 -8.51 -6.89
C ALA A 69 -2.49 -9.29 -7.53
N ILE A 70 -1.35 -9.41 -6.84
CA ILE A 70 -0.19 -10.20 -7.30
C ILE A 70 -0.50 -11.69 -7.19
N MET A 71 -1.02 -12.15 -6.05
CA MET A 71 -1.41 -13.56 -5.85
C MET A 71 -2.41 -14.00 -6.93
N TYR A 72 -3.44 -13.19 -7.19
CA TYR A 72 -4.43 -13.46 -8.24
C TYR A 72 -3.79 -13.55 -9.63
N ARG A 73 -2.89 -12.63 -9.99
CA ARG A 73 -2.17 -12.67 -11.28
C ARG A 73 -1.32 -13.93 -11.43
N ARG A 74 -0.71 -14.42 -10.34
CA ARG A 74 0.11 -15.64 -10.34
C ARG A 74 -0.73 -16.89 -10.54
N LEU A 75 -1.83 -17.00 -9.80
CA LEU A 75 -2.78 -18.10 -9.94
C LEU A 75 -3.31 -18.20 -11.38
N ARG A 76 -3.63 -17.06 -12.01
CA ARG A 76 -4.03 -17.01 -13.43
C ARG A 76 -2.95 -17.46 -14.42
N LYS A 77 -1.68 -17.47 -14.02
CA LYS A 77 -0.54 -17.93 -14.82
C LYS A 77 -0.11 -19.35 -14.45
N GLY A 78 -0.85 -20.04 -13.58
CA GLY A 78 -0.50 -21.38 -13.09
C GLY A 78 0.73 -21.39 -12.17
N MET A 79 1.16 -20.24 -11.64
CA MET A 79 2.30 -20.14 -10.72
C MET A 79 1.84 -20.16 -9.27
N SER A 80 2.67 -20.70 -8.37
CA SER A 80 2.39 -20.68 -6.93
C SER A 80 2.24 -19.24 -6.41
N PRO A 81 1.25 -18.97 -5.54
CA PRO A 81 1.03 -17.65 -4.95
C PRO A 81 2.16 -17.23 -4.00
N PHE A 82 3.03 -18.16 -3.55
CA PHE A 82 4.14 -17.86 -2.62
C PHE A 82 5.51 -17.69 -3.31
N SER A 83 5.56 -17.84 -4.63
CA SER A 83 6.80 -17.67 -5.40
C SER A 83 7.37 -16.24 -5.24
N PRO A 84 8.68 -16.01 -5.14
CA PRO A 84 9.23 -14.64 -5.11
C PRO A 84 8.94 -13.91 -6.44
N ASP A 85 8.58 -12.62 -6.39
CA ASP A 85 8.30 -11.80 -7.59
C ASP A 85 8.77 -10.36 -7.37
N ARG A 86 8.95 -9.65 -8.48
CA ARG A 86 9.41 -8.26 -8.54
C ARG A 86 8.37 -7.35 -9.21
N GLN A 87 7.08 -7.64 -9.02
CA GLN A 87 5.98 -6.93 -9.69
C GLN A 87 5.04 -6.16 -8.76
N HIS A 88 5.51 -5.82 -7.56
CA HIS A 88 4.84 -4.87 -6.68
C HIS A 88 4.58 -3.52 -7.35
N ILE A 89 3.57 -2.82 -6.87
CA ILE A 89 3.16 -1.51 -7.39
C ILE A 89 4.33 -0.53 -7.54
N HIS A 90 5.30 -0.53 -6.63
CA HIS A 90 6.46 0.37 -6.69
C HIS A 90 7.32 0.12 -7.94
N HIS A 91 7.54 -1.15 -8.32
CA HIS A 91 8.25 -1.50 -9.55
C HIS A 91 7.45 -1.08 -10.79
N LEU A 92 6.12 -1.17 -10.74
CA LEU A 92 5.25 -0.75 -11.84
C LEU A 92 5.31 0.77 -12.06
N ILE A 93 5.27 1.56 -10.99
CA ILE A 93 5.42 3.01 -11.01
C ILE A 93 6.81 3.40 -11.56
N MET A 94 7.86 2.72 -11.11
CA MET A 94 9.22 2.97 -11.63
C MET A 94 9.33 2.65 -13.13
N ARG A 95 8.72 1.55 -13.62
CA ARG A 95 8.68 1.21 -15.05
C ARG A 95 7.94 2.26 -15.90
N ALA A 96 6.99 2.98 -15.30
CA ALA A 96 6.30 4.09 -15.94
C ALA A 96 7.17 5.34 -16.13
N GLY A 97 8.35 5.40 -15.49
CA GLY A 97 9.32 6.49 -15.65
C GLY A 97 9.41 7.44 -14.45
N PHE A 98 8.82 7.06 -13.32
CA PHE A 98 8.98 7.75 -12.03
C PHE A 98 10.25 7.29 -11.32
N THR A 99 10.83 8.16 -10.50
CA THR A 99 11.96 7.81 -9.63
C THR A 99 11.48 7.01 -8.42
N SER A 100 12.38 6.28 -7.75
CA SER A 100 12.05 5.53 -6.53
C SER A 100 11.46 6.41 -5.42
N ARG A 101 11.95 7.66 -5.30
CA ARG A 101 11.41 8.65 -4.34
C ARG A 101 10.00 9.10 -4.72
N GLN A 102 9.73 9.33 -6.00
CA GLN A 102 8.39 9.66 -6.47
C GLN A 102 7.41 8.51 -6.24
N ALA A 103 7.83 7.26 -6.50
CA ALA A 103 7.02 6.09 -6.22
C ALA A 103 6.69 5.98 -4.72
N PHE A 104 7.68 6.17 -3.85
CA PHE A 104 7.48 6.20 -2.39
C PHE A 104 6.44 7.23 -1.98
N VAL A 105 6.60 8.50 -2.40
CA VAL A 105 5.65 9.58 -2.05
C VAL A 105 4.24 9.28 -2.57
N LEU A 106 4.10 8.81 -3.81
CA LEU A 106 2.80 8.47 -4.39
C LEU A 106 2.09 7.34 -3.63
N ILE A 107 2.82 6.29 -3.28
CA ILE A 107 2.27 5.14 -2.53
C ILE A 107 1.87 5.58 -1.12
N THR A 108 2.72 6.35 -0.43
CA THR A 108 2.44 6.84 0.92
C THR A 108 1.25 7.81 0.94
N LEU A 109 1.15 8.72 -0.03
CA LEU A 109 -0.02 9.61 -0.15
C LEU A 109 -1.30 8.83 -0.44
N ALA A 110 -1.25 7.86 -1.36
CA ALA A 110 -2.41 7.02 -1.64
C ALA A 110 -2.85 6.21 -0.40
N ALA A 111 -1.90 5.65 0.35
CA ALA A 111 -2.17 4.96 1.60
C ALA A 111 -2.78 5.90 2.65
N ALA A 112 -2.25 7.10 2.81
CA ALA A 112 -2.77 8.10 3.74
C ALA A 112 -4.20 8.55 3.37
N ILE A 113 -4.49 8.73 2.08
CA ILE A 113 -5.86 9.07 1.62
C ILE A 113 -6.82 7.93 1.94
N LEU A 114 -6.48 6.68 1.61
CA LEU A 114 -7.36 5.53 1.88
C LEU A 114 -7.58 5.33 3.38
N ALA A 115 -6.53 5.41 4.19
CA ALA A 115 -6.65 5.34 5.64
C ALA A 115 -7.48 6.50 6.19
N GLY A 116 -7.28 7.72 5.67
CA GLY A 116 -8.06 8.90 6.05
C GLY A 116 -9.55 8.77 5.72
N VAL A 117 -9.90 8.19 4.58
CA VAL A 117 -11.30 7.87 4.22
C VAL A 117 -11.90 6.87 5.21
N GLY A 118 -11.17 5.81 5.55
CA GLY A 118 -11.63 4.83 6.54
C GLY A 118 -11.87 5.44 7.92
N VAL A 119 -10.91 6.22 8.43
CA VAL A 119 -10.99 6.89 9.74
C VAL A 119 -12.10 7.95 9.78
N ALA A 120 -12.25 8.74 8.71
CA ALA A 120 -13.29 9.76 8.63
C ALA A 120 -14.69 9.14 8.58
N ALA A 121 -14.85 8.04 7.83
CA ALA A 121 -16.11 7.31 7.78
C ALA A 121 -16.49 6.73 9.15
N GLU A 122 -15.53 6.11 9.85
CA GLU A 122 -15.71 5.59 11.21
C GLU A 122 -16.14 6.70 12.19
N TYR A 123 -15.43 7.83 12.20
CA TYR A 123 -15.73 8.93 13.13
C TYR A 123 -17.06 9.63 12.85
N SER A 124 -17.45 9.73 11.58
CA SER A 124 -18.68 10.40 11.19
C SER A 124 -19.94 9.64 11.61
N HIS A 125 -19.84 8.33 11.88
CA HIS A 125 -20.95 7.39 12.12
C HIS A 125 -22.10 7.45 11.08
N PHE A 126 -21.90 8.18 9.98
CA PHE A 126 -22.94 8.43 8.98
C PHE A 126 -22.98 7.33 7.92
N VAL A 127 -21.85 6.66 7.68
CA VAL A 127 -21.70 5.65 6.63
C VAL A 127 -21.83 4.26 7.27
N PRO A 128 -22.83 3.45 6.87
CA PRO A 128 -22.92 2.07 7.33
C PRO A 128 -21.72 1.22 6.89
N GLU A 129 -21.36 0.22 7.71
CA GLU A 129 -20.22 -0.66 7.48
C GLU A 129 -20.27 -1.37 6.11
N TRP A 130 -21.46 -1.83 5.68
CA TRP A 130 -21.63 -2.48 4.38
C TRP A 130 -21.34 -1.53 3.20
N VAL A 131 -21.64 -0.23 3.34
CA VAL A 131 -21.31 0.77 2.31
C VAL A 131 -19.79 0.93 2.24
N MET A 132 -19.12 1.01 3.39
CA MET A 132 -17.64 1.07 3.43
C MET A 132 -17.01 -0.17 2.80
N LEU A 133 -17.60 -1.35 3.00
CA LEU A 133 -17.12 -2.59 2.39
C LEU A 133 -17.30 -2.56 0.86
N VAL A 134 -18.46 -2.13 0.37
CA VAL A 134 -18.71 -1.98 -1.07
C VAL A 134 -17.74 -0.97 -1.69
N LEU A 135 -17.52 0.18 -1.05
CA LEU A 135 -16.56 1.18 -1.50
C LEU A 135 -15.13 0.63 -1.51
N PHE A 136 -14.75 -0.16 -0.50
CA PHE A 136 -13.45 -0.82 -0.46
C PHE A 136 -13.27 -1.80 -1.62
N LEU A 137 -14.29 -2.62 -1.91
CA LEU A 137 -14.28 -3.56 -3.04
C LEU A 137 -14.20 -2.81 -4.37
N LEU A 138 -14.94 -1.71 -4.54
CA LEU A 138 -14.84 -0.86 -5.72
C LEU A 138 -13.43 -0.28 -5.89
N ALA A 139 -12.83 0.23 -4.81
CA ALA A 139 -11.45 0.71 -4.82
C ALA A 139 -10.46 -0.42 -5.16
N PHE A 140 -10.67 -1.63 -4.64
CA PHE A 140 -9.88 -2.82 -4.93
C PHE A 140 -9.93 -3.18 -6.42
N PHE A 141 -11.12 -3.22 -7.02
CA PHE A 141 -11.28 -3.51 -8.44
C PHE A 141 -10.70 -2.40 -9.33
N LEU A 142 -10.91 -1.13 -8.94
CA LEU A 142 -10.30 0.02 -9.61
C LEU A 142 -8.78 -0.06 -9.58
N TYR A 143 -8.20 -0.39 -8.42
CA TYR A 143 -6.78 -0.62 -8.25
C TYR A 143 -6.26 -1.73 -9.18
N GLY A 144 -6.90 -2.90 -9.18
CA GLY A 144 -6.55 -4.02 -10.05
C GLY A 144 -6.64 -3.67 -11.54
N TYR A 145 -7.66 -2.91 -11.93
CA TYR A 145 -7.83 -2.40 -13.29
C TYR A 145 -6.74 -1.40 -13.68
N CYS A 146 -6.43 -0.43 -12.80
CA CYS A 146 -5.35 0.53 -12.99
C CYS A 146 -4.01 -0.19 -13.17
N ILE A 147 -3.73 -1.22 -12.39
CA ILE A 147 -2.53 -2.03 -12.53
C ILE A 147 -2.49 -2.79 -13.87
N LYS A 148 -3.61 -3.40 -14.28
CA LYS A 148 -3.70 -4.09 -15.58
C LYS A 148 -3.45 -3.13 -16.74
N ARG A 149 -3.92 -1.89 -16.63
CA ARG A 149 -3.74 -0.83 -17.63
C ARG A 149 -2.50 0.02 -17.41
N ALA A 150 -1.73 -0.20 -16.35
CA ALA A 150 -0.57 0.62 -16.01
C ALA A 150 0.47 0.64 -17.14
N TRP A 151 0.59 -0.43 -17.94
CA TRP A 151 1.43 -0.43 -19.15
C TRP A 151 0.92 0.48 -20.28
N LYS A 152 -0.40 0.68 -20.42
CA LYS A 152 -0.96 1.69 -21.33
C LYS A 152 -0.75 3.10 -20.77
N VAL A 153 -0.99 3.30 -19.48
CA VAL A 153 -0.79 4.60 -18.80
C VAL A 153 0.68 5.02 -18.81
N ALA A 154 1.60 4.10 -18.51
CA ALA A 154 3.04 4.31 -18.62
C ALA A 154 3.48 4.73 -20.03
N ARG A 155 2.94 4.06 -21.07
CA ARG A 155 3.21 4.42 -22.47
C ARG A 155 2.66 5.81 -22.81
N PHE A 156 1.46 6.15 -22.30
CA PHE A 156 0.86 7.47 -22.48
C PHE A 156 1.70 8.56 -21.80
N ILE A 157 2.07 8.37 -20.52
CA ILE A 157 2.91 9.31 -19.76
C ILE A 157 4.27 9.50 -20.45
N LYS A 158 4.93 8.42 -20.91
CA LYS A 158 6.18 8.53 -21.67
C LYS A 158 5.99 9.30 -22.98
N ARG A 159 4.86 9.15 -23.66
CA ARG A 159 4.53 9.87 -24.90
C ARG A 159 4.28 11.37 -24.62
N VAL A 160 3.57 11.72 -23.56
CA VAL A 160 3.32 13.11 -23.16
C VAL A 160 4.62 13.78 -22.72
N LYS A 161 5.44 13.12 -21.90
CA LYS A 161 6.74 13.66 -21.44
C LYS A 161 7.73 13.88 -22.59
N ARG A 162 7.62 13.10 -23.68
CA ARG A 162 8.39 13.32 -24.92
C ARG A 162 7.89 14.49 -25.77
N ARG A 163 6.64 14.94 -25.59
CA ARG A 163 6.08 16.12 -26.30
C ARG A 163 6.33 17.43 -25.56
N LEU A 164 6.61 17.36 -24.26
CA LEU A 164 6.93 18.51 -23.40
C LEU A 164 8.45 18.79 -23.30
N ARG A 165 9.26 17.97 -23.97
CA ARG A 165 10.69 18.22 -24.23
C ARG A 165 10.82 18.60 -25.69
#